data_AF-A0A3D1B6L8-F1
#
_entry.id   AF-A0A3D1B6L8-F1
#
_cell.length_a   1.000
_cell.length_b   1.000
_cell.length_c   1.000
_cell.angle_alpha   90.00
_cell.angle_beta   90.00
_cell.angle_gamma   90.00
#
_symmetry.space_group_name_H-M   'P 1'
#
loop_
_entity.id
_entity.type
_entity.pdbx_description
1 polymer ?
#
loop_
_entity_poly.entity_id
_entity_poly.type
_entity_poly.pdbx_seq_one_letter_code
_entity_poly.pdbx_strand_id
1 'polypeptide(L)' 'MHLVLLFLPLYDNAQQALPKSLLAEVRDELMTKFGGLTAHSRAPVDGLWQEDDSHPVRDDLIIYEVMTSELDRTWWKEYR' A
#
# COMPACT_ATOMS: atom_id res chain seq x y z
N MET A 1 -2.11 20.41 -2.69
CA MET A 1 -1.71 19.27 -3.52
C MET A 1 -0.94 18.30 -2.66
N HIS A 2 -1.45 17.08 -2.53
CA HIS A 2 -0.92 16.02 -1.69
C HIS A 2 -0.81 14.74 -2.49
N LEU A 3 0.30 14.03 -2.30
CA LEU A 3 0.48 12.65 -2.75
C LEU A 3 0.30 11.74 -1.54
N VAL A 4 -0.61 10.77 -1.64
CA VAL A 4 -0.78 9.72 -0.64
C VAL A 4 -0.26 8.41 -1.23
N LEU A 5 0.70 7.81 -0.54
CA LEU A 5 1.28 6.51 -0.88
C LEU A 5 0.74 5.47 0.09
N LEU A 6 0.08 4.45 -0.44
CA LEU A 6 -0.35 3.28 0.31
C LEU A 6 0.59 2.12 -0.01
N PHE A 7 1.23 1.56 1.01
CA PHE A 7 2.08 0.39 0.91
C PHE A 7 1.25 -0.83 1.31
N LEU A 8 0.91 -1.66 0.32
CA LEU A 8 0.04 -2.82 0.51
C LEU A 8 0.91 -4.10 0.46
N PRO A 9 1.03 -4.84 1.56
CA PRO A 9 1.80 -6.08 1.56
C PRO A 9 1.10 -7.12 0.66
N LEU A 10 1.88 -8.00 0.05
CA LEU A 10 1.33 -9.14 -0.70
C LEU A 10 1.14 -10.38 0.18
N TYR A 11 1.71 -10.37 1.38
CA TYR A 11 1.72 -11.49 2.32
C TYR A 11 1.30 -11.01 3.70
N ASP A 12 0.67 -11.89 4.48
CA ASP A 12 0.38 -11.64 5.89
C ASP A 12 1.61 -11.91 6.79
N ASN A 13 1.45 -11.67 8.10
CA ASN A 13 2.51 -11.88 9.08
C ASN A 13 2.98 -13.35 9.22
N ALA A 14 2.22 -14.30 8.66
CA ALA A 14 2.55 -15.72 8.61
C ALA A 14 3.05 -16.13 7.20
N GLN A 15 3.42 -15.16 6.36
CA GLN A 15 3.92 -15.33 4.99
C GLN A 15 2.92 -15.98 4.02
N GLN A 16 1.62 -15.92 4.32
CA GLN A 16 0.58 -16.41 3.42
C GLN A 16 0.17 -15.30 2.47
N ALA A 17 0.04 -15.63 1.18
CA ALA A 17 -0.35 -14.66 0.17
C ALA A 17 -1.75 -14.12 0.45
N LEU A 18 -1.87 -12.78 0.48
CA LEU A 18 -3.14 -12.11 0.63
C LEU A 18 -3.98 -12.28 -0.65
N PRO A 19 -5.31 -12.41 -0.55
CA PRO A 19 -6.17 -12.54 -1.71
C PRO A 19 -6.06 -11.33 -2.63
N LYS A 20 -5.92 -11.57 -3.94
CA LYS A 20 -5.90 -10.48 -4.95
C LYS A 20 -7.19 -9.65 -4.97
N SER A 21 -8.30 -10.21 -4.51
CA SER A 21 -9.57 -9.49 -4.36
C SER A 21 -9.46 -8.34 -3.36
N LEU A 22 -8.71 -8.52 -2.27
CA LEU A 22 -8.51 -7.48 -1.26
C LEU A 22 -7.81 -6.25 -1.85
N LEU A 23 -6.77 -6.49 -2.67
CA LEU A 23 -6.06 -5.43 -3.37
C LEU A 23 -6.95 -4.74 -4.41
N ALA A 24 -7.82 -5.50 -5.08
CA ALA A 24 -8.78 -4.96 -6.04
C ALA A 24 -9.86 -4.10 -5.36
N GLU A 25 -10.35 -4.51 -4.17
CA GLU A 25 -11.30 -3.74 -3.37
C GLU A 25 -10.71 -2.38 -2.97
N VAL A 26 -9.47 -2.38 -2.46
CA VAL A 26 -8.73 -1.14 -2.14
C VAL A 26 -8.60 -0.25 -3.38
N ARG A 27 -8.22 -0.83 -4.52
CA ARG A 27 -8.10 -0.08 -5.79
C ARG A 27 -9.42 0.59 -6.17
N ASP A 28 -10.51 -0.16 -6.14
CA ASP A 28 -11.82 0.30 -6.61
C ASP A 28 -12.40 1.37 -5.67
N GLU A 29 -12.15 1.26 -4.35
CA GLU A 29 -12.53 2.28 -3.38
C GLU A 29 -11.75 3.59 -3.58
N LEU A 30 -10.42 3.51 -3.74
CA LEU A 30 -9.58 4.68 -4.01
C LEU A 30 -9.94 5.34 -5.35
N MET A 31 -10.19 4.54 -6.39
CA MET A 31 -10.67 5.04 -7.68
C MET A 31 -12.02 5.77 -7.54
N THR A 32 -12.93 5.24 -6.74
CA THR A 32 -14.26 5.84 -6.50
C THR A 32 -14.15 7.15 -5.74
N LYS A 33 -13.31 7.21 -4.69
CA LYS A 33 -13.15 8.40 -3.84
C LYS A 33 -12.37 9.52 -4.53
N PHE A 34 -11.33 9.19 -5.28
CA PHE A 34 -10.36 10.16 -5.80
C PHE A 34 -10.38 10.33 -7.34
N GLY A 35 -11.14 9.50 -8.06
CA GLY A 35 -11.30 9.59 -9.51
C GLY A 35 -10.09 9.13 -10.32
N GLY A 36 -9.02 8.68 -9.66
CA GLY A 36 -7.80 8.19 -10.30
C GLY A 36 -6.79 7.67 -9.30
N LEU A 37 -5.99 6.70 -9.74
CA LEU A 37 -4.96 6.02 -8.97
C LEU A 37 -3.84 5.57 -9.92
N THR A 38 -2.58 5.68 -9.48
CA THR A 38 -1.46 4.99 -10.13
C THR A 38 -1.01 3.83 -9.25
N ALA A 39 -0.75 2.67 -9.84
CA ALA A 39 -0.32 1.48 -9.12
C ALA A 39 1.06 1.03 -9.61
N HIS A 40 1.99 0.87 -8.68
CA HIS A 40 3.32 0.33 -8.94
C HIS A 40 3.42 -1.08 -8.33
N SER A 41 3.48 -2.09 -9.21
CA SER A 41 3.61 -3.52 -8.82
C SER A 41 5.05 -4.00 -8.70
N ARG A 42 6.02 -3.13 -8.96
CA ARG A 42 7.45 -3.44 -8.90
C ARG A 42 8.14 -2.53 -7.92
N ALA A 43 8.26 -3.02 -6.70
CA ALA A 43 9.49 -2.87 -5.96
C ALA A 43 9.71 -4.18 -5.20
N PRO A 44 10.71 -5.02 -5.54
CA PRO A 44 11.40 -5.70 -4.46
C PRO A 44 11.98 -4.56 -3.63
N VAL A 45 11.26 -4.14 -2.60
CA VAL A 45 11.86 -3.27 -1.59
C VAL A 45 12.64 -4.25 -0.74
N ASP A 46 13.96 -4.25 -0.89
CA ASP A 46 14.80 -4.80 0.16
C ASP A 46 14.57 -3.89 1.38
N GLY A 47 13.62 -4.29 2.23
CA GLY A 47 13.40 -3.68 3.52
C GLY A 47 14.62 -3.97 4.37
N LEU A 48 15.65 -3.15 4.25
CA LEU A 48 16.82 -3.20 5.11
C LEU A 48 16.43 -2.59 6.47
N TRP A 49 15.68 -3.34 7.25
CA TRP A 49 15.44 -3.04 8.65
C TRP A 49 16.70 -3.43 9.41
N GLN A 50 17.38 -2.45 10.02
CA GLN A 50 18.50 -2.70 10.90
C GLN A 50 17.95 -3.11 12.28
N GLU A 51 17.37 -4.30 12.35
CA GLU A 51 17.19 -5.00 13.63
C GLU A 51 18.32 -6.02 13.74
N ASP A 52 19.11 -5.86 14.81
CA ASP A 52 20.24 -6.68 15.21
C ASP A 52 20.12 -8.15 14.72
N ASP A 53 21.09 -8.58 13.90
CA ASP A 53 21.37 -9.97 13.54
C ASP A 53 20.30 -10.80 12.78
N SER A 54 19.22 -10.22 12.24
CA SER A 54 18.27 -10.96 11.40
C SER A 54 18.50 -10.75 9.89
N HIS A 55 18.42 -11.85 9.13
CA HIS A 55 18.61 -11.87 7.68
C HIS A 55 17.66 -10.89 6.98
N PRO A 56 18.05 -10.26 5.84
CA PRO A 56 17.19 -9.33 5.12
C PRO A 56 15.85 -10.00 4.79
N VAL A 57 14.77 -9.44 5.33
CA VAL A 57 13.40 -9.87 5.03
C VAL A 57 12.99 -9.24 3.70
N ARG A 58 12.73 -10.08 2.71
CA ARG A 58 12.19 -9.64 1.43
C ARG A 58 10.68 -9.49 1.56
N ASP A 59 10.22 -8.26 1.63
CA ASP A 59 8.79 -7.93 1.57
C ASP A 59 8.41 -7.54 0.15
N ASP A 60 7.64 -8.40 -0.52
CA ASP A 60 7.01 -8.02 -1.78
C ASP A 60 5.72 -7.23 -1.46
N LEU A 61 5.61 -6.01 -2.00
CA LEU A 61 4.48 -5.10 -1.78
C LEU A 61 4.04 -4.41 -3.08
N ILE A 62 2.82 -3.87 -3.07
CA ILE A 62 2.31 -2.98 -4.11
C ILE A 62 2.15 -1.58 -3.53
N ILE A 63 2.54 -0.57 -4.31
CA ILE A 63 2.34 0.84 -3.94
C ILE A 63 1.19 1.41 -4.76
N TYR A 64 0.20 1.96 -4.06
CA TYR A 64 -0.88 2.74 -4.65
C TYR A 64 -0.66 4.22 -4.38
N GLU A 65 -0.72 5.02 -5.43
CA GLU A 65 -0.47 6.46 -5.41
C GLU A 65 -1.72 7.24 -5.79
N VAL A 66 -2.17 8.10 -4.87
CA VAL A 66 -3.33 8.99 -5.07
C VAL A 66 -2.90 10.44 -4.96
N MET A 67 -3.23 11.24 -5.98
CA MET A 67 -3.03 12.68 -6.00
C MET A 67 -4.33 13.39 -5.64
N THR A 68 -4.32 14.25 -4.62
CA THR A 68 -5.49 15.03 -4.18
C THR A 68 -5.14 16.50 -3.94
N SER A 69 -6.08 17.42 -4.18
CA SER A 69 -5.90 18.84 -3.90
C SER A 69 -5.78 19.12 -2.40
N GLU A 70 -6.62 18.46 -1.61
CA GLU A 70 -6.74 18.58 -0.17
C GLU A 70 -6.67 17.20 0.51
N LEU A 71 -6.08 17.15 1.70
CA LEU A 71 -6.00 15.93 2.49
C LEU A 71 -7.22 15.82 3.43
N ASP A 72 -8.20 15.02 3.04
CA ASP A 72 -9.38 14.69 3.85
C ASP A 72 -9.00 13.77 5.03
N ARG A 73 -8.49 14.39 6.11
CA ARG A 73 -8.00 13.69 7.30
C ARG A 73 -9.08 12.85 7.99
N THR A 74 -10.34 13.25 7.89
CA THR A 74 -11.46 12.51 8.50
C THR A 74 -11.64 11.19 7.77
N TRP A 75 -11.70 11.24 6.43
CA TRP A 75 -11.83 10.03 5.61
C TRP A 75 -10.66 9.06 5.82
N TRP A 76 -9.41 9.55 5.81
CA TRP A 76 -8.25 8.68 6.06
C TRP A 76 -8.22 8.07 7.47
N LYS A 77 -8.83 8.72 8.46
CA LYS A 77 -8.92 8.20 9.83
C LYS A 77 -9.97 7.09 9.95
N GLU A 78 -11.04 7.16 9.18
CA GLU A 78 -12.10 6.15 9.11
C GLU A 78 -11.70 4.95 8.24
N TYR A 79 -10.87 5.19 7.22
CA TYR A 79 -10.41 4.17 6.27
C TYR A 79 -9.35 3.19 6.84
N ARG A 80 -8.53 3.63 7.79
CA ARG A 80 -7.39 2.86 8.31
C ARG A 80 -7.78 1.77 9.33
#